data_AF-A0A7Y4VL98-F1
#
_entry.id   AF-A0A7Y4VL98-F1
#
_cell.length_a   1.000
_cell.length_b   1.000
_cell.length_c   1.000
_cell.angle_alpha   90.00
_cell.angle_beta   90.00
_cell.angle_gamma   90.00
#
_symmetry.space_group_name_H-M   'P 1'
#
loop_
_entity.id
_entity.type
_entity.pdbx_description
1 polymer ?
#
loop_
_entity_poly.entity_id
_entity_poly.type
_entity_poly.pdbx_seq_one_letter_code
_entity_poly.pdbx_strand_id
1 'polypeptide(L)'
;MAKQIKKSRVLRLVLKKKWFDMFSNGKTEEYRAISPYWIARLMECKWELDYSETITHLLSTGHNPEKVMKHFASQWRKFEWVEILLGYQKNREMKLAMVKRIRIGKPKRKWCEPEDVGKLVFVIELEIL
;
A
#
# COMPACT_ATOMS: atom_id res chain seq x y z
N MET A 1 25.13 13.80 7.90
CA MET A 1 24.94 13.84 6.43
C MET A 1 23.48 13.59 6.13
N ALA A 2 22.82 14.42 5.32
CA ALA A 2 21.44 14.17 4.90
C ALA A 2 21.41 12.94 3.98
N LYS A 3 20.62 11.91 4.34
CA LYS A 3 20.47 10.70 3.52
C LYS A 3 19.77 11.10 2.21
N GLN A 4 20.42 10.90 1.07
CA GLN A 4 19.82 11.19 -0.23
C GLN A 4 18.64 10.24 -0.49
N ILE A 5 17.43 10.80 -0.67
CA ILE A 5 16.22 10.01 -0.94
C ILE A 5 16.28 9.50 -2.39
N LYS A 6 16.40 8.18 -2.56
CA LYS A 6 16.30 7.56 -3.89
C LYS A 6 14.85 7.58 -4.34
N LYS A 7 14.55 8.29 -5.44
CA LYS A 7 13.19 8.41 -6.01
C LYS A 7 12.50 7.06 -6.24
N SER A 8 13.26 6.01 -6.61
CA SER A 8 12.74 4.64 -6.78
C SER A 8 12.32 3.95 -5.48
N ARG A 9 12.67 4.49 -4.32
CA ARG A 9 12.29 4.01 -2.98
C ARG A 9 11.21 4.89 -2.33
N VAL A 10 10.54 5.74 -3.11
CA VAL A 10 9.44 6.60 -2.64
C VAL A 10 8.13 6.15 -3.27
N LEU A 11 7.16 5.77 -2.43
CA LEU A 11 5.80 5.48 -2.87
C LEU A 11 4.98 6.78 -2.84
N ARG A 12 4.35 7.14 -3.96
CA ARG A 12 3.46 8.31 -4.04
C ARG A 12 2.01 7.91 -3.92
N LEU A 13 1.35 8.41 -2.88
CA LEU A 13 -0.05 8.17 -2.58
C LEU A 13 -0.83 9.49 -2.61
N VAL A 14 -1.80 9.59 -3.50
CA VAL A 14 -2.80 10.65 -3.47
C VAL A 14 -3.96 10.18 -2.60
N LEU A 15 -4.37 11.03 -1.65
CA LEU A 15 -5.46 10.79 -0.72
C LEU A 15 -6.59 11.82 -0.90
N LYS A 16 -7.82 11.36 -0.65
CA LYS A 16 -8.96 12.24 -0.39
C LYS A 16 -8.78 12.92 0.96
N LYS A 17 -9.38 14.11 1.12
CA LYS A 17 -9.24 14.95 2.32
C LYS A 17 -9.44 14.20 3.64
N LYS A 18 -10.55 13.46 3.79
CA LYS A 18 -10.84 12.60 4.96
C LYS A 18 -9.62 11.77 5.40
N TRP A 19 -8.98 11.06 4.47
CA TRP A 19 -7.86 10.17 4.79
C TRP A 19 -6.57 10.93 5.07
N PHE A 20 -6.35 12.03 4.36
CA PHE A 20 -5.21 12.91 4.59
C PHE A 20 -5.27 13.56 5.99
N ASP A 21 -6.45 14.01 6.40
CA ASP A 21 -6.68 14.58 7.73
C ASP A 21 -6.48 13.50 8.81
N MET A 22 -6.95 12.27 8.58
CA MET A 22 -6.70 11.16 9.50
C MET A 22 -5.21 10.80 9.61
N PHE A 23 -4.47 10.78 8.49
CA PHE A 23 -3.03 10.62 8.49
C PHE A 23 -2.35 11.72 9.31
N SER A 24 -2.75 12.98 9.09
CA SER A 24 -2.27 14.13 9.85
C SER A 24 -2.55 14.02 11.35
N ASN A 25 -3.61 13.32 11.73
CA ASN A 25 -4.01 13.06 13.12
C ASN A 25 -3.49 11.72 13.68
N GLY A 26 -2.46 11.11 13.06
CA GLY A 26 -1.78 9.94 13.63
C GLY A 26 -2.21 8.58 13.07
N LYS A 27 -2.92 8.53 11.93
CA LYS A 27 -3.18 7.25 11.23
C LYS A 27 -1.89 6.70 10.63
N THR A 28 -1.47 5.52 11.12
CA THR A 28 -0.18 4.89 10.78
C THR A 28 -0.29 3.74 9.76
N GLU A 29 -1.45 3.54 9.14
CA GLU A 29 -1.63 2.52 8.08
C GLU A 29 -2.35 3.13 6.89
N GLU A 30 -1.88 2.89 5.68
CA GLU A 30 -2.62 3.18 4.44
C GLU A 30 -3.09 1.89 3.76
N TYR A 31 -4.33 1.88 3.29
CA TYR A 31 -4.98 0.70 2.71
C TYR A 31 -5.22 0.88 1.22
N ARG A 32 -4.90 -0.15 0.44
CA ARG A 32 -5.13 -0.18 -1.01
C ARG A 32 -5.76 -1.50 -1.43
N ALA A 33 -6.74 -1.42 -2.34
CA ALA A 33 -7.42 -2.59 -2.86
C ALA A 33 -6.44 -3.59 -3.52
N ILE A 34 -6.74 -4.87 -3.42
CA ILE A 34 -6.06 -5.91 -4.20
C ILE A 34 -6.55 -5.79 -5.65
N SER A 35 -5.80 -5.04 -6.46
CA SER A 35 -6.12 -4.79 -7.88
C SER A 35 -4.85 -4.83 -8.73
N PRO A 36 -4.96 -4.99 -10.07
CA PRO A 36 -3.78 -5.08 -10.94
C PRO A 36 -2.85 -3.87 -10.80
N TYR A 37 -3.44 -2.67 -10.69
CA TYR A 37 -2.71 -1.42 -10.48
C TYR A 37 -1.85 -1.44 -9.20
N TRP A 38 -2.40 -1.88 -8.08
CA TRP A 38 -1.67 -1.90 -6.81
C TRP A 38 -0.68 -3.06 -6.74
N ILE A 39 -0.98 -4.21 -7.33
CA ILE A 39 -0.04 -5.33 -7.47
C ILE A 39 1.20 -4.85 -8.24
N ALA A 40 1.02 -4.25 -9.42
CA ALA A 40 2.13 -3.75 -10.24
C ALA A 40 3.01 -2.70 -9.51
N ARG A 41 2.40 -1.87 -8.64
CA ARG A 41 3.09 -0.82 -7.89
C ARG A 41 3.76 -1.29 -6.61
N LEU A 42 3.22 -2.30 -5.92
CA LEU A 42 3.71 -2.74 -4.61
C LEU A 42 4.52 -4.03 -4.70
N MET A 43 4.36 -4.80 -5.77
CA MET A 43 5.01 -6.08 -5.95
C MET A 43 5.87 -6.08 -7.21
N GLU A 44 6.89 -6.92 -7.19
CA GLU A 44 7.72 -7.26 -8.34
C GLU A 44 7.81 -8.77 -8.46
N CYS A 45 7.84 -9.27 -9.69
CA CYS A 45 7.85 -10.69 -10.00
C CYS A 45 8.94 -10.99 -10.99
N LYS A 46 9.47 -12.21 -10.93
CA LYS A 46 10.50 -12.67 -11.87
C LYS A 46 9.95 -12.87 -13.29
N TRP A 47 8.67 -13.16 -13.39
CA TRP A 47 7.97 -13.45 -14.64
C TRP A 47 6.81 -12.48 -14.83
N GLU A 48 6.26 -12.46 -16.04
CA GLU A 48 5.01 -11.75 -16.31
C GLU A 48 3.91 -12.31 -15.43
N LEU A 49 3.25 -11.44 -14.66
CA LEU A 49 2.16 -11.82 -13.78
C LEU A 49 0.85 -11.87 -14.54
N ASP A 50 0.14 -12.99 -14.43
CA ASP A 50 -1.31 -12.96 -14.57
C ASP A 50 -1.91 -12.31 -13.32
N TYR A 51 -2.27 -11.03 -13.45
CA TYR A 51 -2.91 -10.28 -12.35
C TYR A 51 -4.26 -10.87 -11.97
N SER A 52 -5.02 -11.43 -12.92
CA SER A 52 -6.34 -12.00 -12.68
C SER A 52 -6.24 -13.25 -11.82
N GLU A 53 -5.34 -14.15 -12.19
CA GLU A 53 -5.03 -15.36 -11.42
C GLU A 53 -4.51 -14.98 -10.02
N THR A 54 -3.55 -14.06 -9.95
CA THR A 54 -3.00 -13.58 -8.67
C THR A 54 -4.10 -13.03 -7.74
N ILE A 55 -4.99 -12.19 -8.25
CA ILE A 55 -6.11 -11.63 -7.47
C ILE A 55 -7.06 -12.74 -7.02
N THR A 56 -7.39 -13.67 -7.92
CA THR A 56 -8.26 -14.81 -7.61
C THR A 56 -7.67 -15.62 -6.46
N HIS A 57 -6.38 -15.95 -6.50
CA HIS A 57 -5.71 -16.70 -5.44
C HIS A 57 -5.59 -15.92 -4.13
N LEU A 58 -5.34 -14.60 -4.19
CA LEU A 58 -5.24 -13.75 -3.00
C LEU A 58 -6.58 -13.57 -2.27
N LEU A 59 -7.68 -13.50 -3.02
CA LEU A 59 -9.02 -13.27 -2.48
C LEU A 59 -9.78 -14.58 -2.18
N SER A 60 -9.27 -15.72 -2.65
CA SER A 60 -9.82 -17.04 -2.32
C SER A 60 -9.70 -17.36 -0.83
N THR A 61 -10.78 -17.87 -0.24
CA THR A 61 -10.81 -18.23 1.18
C THR A 61 -9.81 -19.34 1.51
N GLY A 62 -9.09 -19.20 2.62
CA GLY A 62 -8.15 -20.22 3.12
C GLY A 62 -6.74 -20.14 2.55
N HIS A 63 -6.48 -19.28 1.56
CA HIS A 63 -5.13 -19.05 1.07
C HIS A 63 -4.36 -18.08 1.96
N ASN A 64 -3.12 -18.45 2.28
CA ASN A 64 -2.18 -17.56 2.96
C ASN A 64 -1.52 -16.65 1.90
N PRO A 65 -1.62 -15.31 2.01
CA PRO A 65 -1.07 -14.39 1.01
C PRO A 65 0.44 -14.59 0.74
N GLU A 66 1.23 -14.96 1.75
CA GLU A 66 2.66 -15.23 1.57
C GLU A 66 2.90 -16.48 0.73
N LYS A 67 2.05 -17.51 0.88
CA LYS A 67 2.11 -18.70 0.02
C LYS A 67 1.74 -18.36 -1.42
N VAL A 68 0.74 -17.50 -1.62
CA VAL A 68 0.34 -17.02 -2.96
C VAL A 68 1.49 -16.24 -3.60
N MET A 69 2.09 -15.28 -2.90
CA MET A 69 3.25 -14.54 -3.41
C MET A 69 4.41 -15.47 -3.77
N LYS A 70 4.71 -16.48 -2.94
CA LYS A 70 5.76 -17.46 -3.23
C LYS A 70 5.45 -18.29 -4.48
N HIS A 71 4.19 -18.70 -4.66
CA HIS A 71 3.74 -19.45 -5.83
C HIS A 71 4.01 -18.67 -7.12
N PHE A 72 3.70 -17.38 -7.14
CA PHE A 72 3.93 -16.50 -8.29
C PHE A 72 5.35 -15.90 -8.37
N ALA A 73 6.30 -16.43 -7.58
CA ALA A 73 7.68 -15.92 -7.49
C ALA A 73 7.73 -14.38 -7.30
N SER A 74 6.77 -13.84 -6.54
CA SER A 74 6.57 -12.42 -6.28
C SER A 74 7.22 -12.00 -4.96
N GLN A 75 7.69 -10.76 -4.91
CA GLN A 75 8.17 -10.13 -3.69
C GLN A 75 7.71 -8.67 -3.60
N TRP A 76 7.83 -8.08 -2.42
CA TRP A 76 7.53 -6.66 -2.20
C TRP A 76 8.57 -5.77 -2.87
N ARG A 77 8.12 -4.76 -3.61
CA ARG A 77 8.99 -3.64 -4.00
C ARG A 77 9.46 -2.91 -2.75
N LYS A 78 10.73 -2.52 -2.73
CA LYS A 78 11.36 -1.86 -1.59
C LYS A 78 11.09 -0.36 -1.60
N PHE A 79 10.20 0.07 -0.70
CA PHE A 79 9.97 1.49 -0.40
C PHE A 79 10.55 1.82 0.98
N GLU A 80 11.26 2.95 1.07
CA GLU A 80 11.71 3.51 2.35
C GLU A 80 10.77 4.62 2.82
N TRP A 81 10.19 5.34 1.87
CA TRP A 81 9.40 6.55 2.12
C TRP A 81 8.07 6.49 1.40
N VAL A 82 7.08 7.19 1.95
CA VAL A 82 5.82 7.50 1.28
C VAL A 82 5.61 9.01 1.25
N GLU A 83 5.31 9.53 0.06
CA GLU A 83 4.78 10.89 -0.12
C GLU A 83 3.25 10.81 -0.14
N ILE A 84 2.62 11.35 0.89
CA ILE A 84 1.18 11.48 1.04
C ILE A 84 0.76 12.84 0.49
N LEU A 85 -0.13 12.85 -0.50
CA LEU A 85 -0.51 14.04 -1.25
C LEU A 85 -2.02 14.31 -1.09
N LEU A 86 -2.39 15.54 -0.75
CA LEU A 86 -3.80 15.94 -0.66
C LEU A 86 -4.34 16.27 -2.06
N GLY A 87 -5.11 15.34 -2.65
CA GLY A 87 -5.73 15.53 -3.98
C GLY A 87 -4.73 15.68 -5.14
N TYR A 88 -5.22 16.15 -6.29
CA TYR A 88 -4.45 16.20 -7.55
C TYR A 88 -4.00 17.60 -7.97
N GLN A 89 -4.31 18.65 -7.19
CA GLN A 89 -3.90 20.02 -7.54
C GLN A 89 -2.37 20.23 -7.54
N LYS A 90 -1.92 21.23 -8.29
CA LYS A 90 -0.49 21.53 -8.52
C LYS A 90 0.24 21.92 -7.23
N ASN A 91 -0.34 22.83 -6.45
CA ASN A 91 0.18 23.30 -5.15
C ASN A 91 -0.51 22.57 -4.00
N ARG A 92 -0.50 21.24 -4.03
CA ARG A 92 -1.10 20.41 -2.98
C ARG A 92 -0.20 20.30 -1.75
N GLU A 93 -0.83 20.14 -0.60
CA GLU A 93 -0.14 19.73 0.61
C GLU A 93 0.47 18.33 0.45
N MET A 94 1.68 18.16 0.97
CA MET A 94 2.44 16.92 0.95
C MET A 94 2.99 16.63 2.34
N LYS A 95 2.90 15.36 2.75
CA LYS A 95 3.54 14.85 3.96
C LYS A 95 4.41 13.64 3.64
N LEU A 96 5.51 13.51 4.38
CA LEU A 96 6.45 12.41 4.23
C LEU A 96 6.35 11.49 5.46
N ALA A 97 6.38 10.18 5.23
CA ALA A 97 6.48 9.17 6.29
C ALA A 97 7.40 8.03 5.87
N MET A 98 7.96 7.31 6.85
CA MET A 98 8.72 6.09 6.57
C MET A 98 7.80 4.90 6.35
N VAL A 99 8.16 4.03 5.42
CA VAL A 99 7.49 2.73 5.26
C VAL A 99 8.13 1.72 6.20
N LYS A 100 7.38 1.25 7.20
CA LYS A 100 7.81 0.18 8.11
C LYS A 100 7.68 -1.19 7.47
N ARG A 101 6.51 -1.44 6.87
CA ARG A 101 6.15 -2.75 6.31
C ARG A 101 5.04 -2.59 5.28
N ILE A 102 5.06 -3.47 4.28
CA ILE A 102 3.91 -3.72 3.40
C ILE A 102 3.49 -5.18 3.60
N ARG A 103 2.19 -5.41 3.74
CA ARG A 103 1.61 -6.76 3.87
C ARG A 103 0.21 -6.81 3.27
N ILE A 104 -0.36 -8.01 3.17
CA ILE A 104 -1.78 -8.21 2.88
C ILE A 104 -2.47 -8.55 4.19
N GLY A 105 -3.63 -7.94 4.43
CA GLY A 105 -4.41 -8.20 5.64
C GLY A 105 -5.72 -7.45 5.64
N LYS A 106 -6.43 -7.52 6.77
CA LYS A 106 -7.69 -6.79 6.97
C LYS A 106 -7.42 -5.38 7.50
N PRO A 107 -8.13 -4.35 7.01
CA PRO A 107 -7.96 -3.00 7.52
C PRO A 107 -8.55 -2.85 8.93
N LYS A 108 -8.05 -1.87 9.69
CA LYS A 108 -8.65 -1.48 10.97
C LYS A 108 -9.97 -0.77 10.71
N ARG A 109 -11.06 -1.22 11.34
CA ARG A 109 -12.42 -0.66 11.18
C ARG A 109 -12.48 0.87 11.33
N LYS A 110 -11.69 1.46 12.24
CA LYS A 110 -11.64 2.92 12.44
C LYS A 110 -10.99 3.70 11.31
N TRP A 111 -10.28 3.05 10.39
CA TRP A 111 -9.39 3.65 9.39
C TRP A 111 -9.72 3.24 7.94
N CYS A 112 -10.84 2.55 7.72
CA CYS A 112 -11.33 2.19 6.39
C CYS A 112 -12.80 2.57 6.23
N GLU A 113 -13.31 2.48 5.00
CA GLU A 113 -14.75 2.58 4.80
C GLU A 113 -15.47 1.34 5.38
N PRO A 114 -16.74 1.48 5.80
CA PRO A 114 -17.53 0.36 6.31
C PRO A 114 -17.58 -0.84 5.36
N GLU A 115 -17.64 -0.59 4.06
CA GLU A 115 -17.66 -1.61 3.01
C GLU A 115 -16.34 -2.40 2.89
N ASP A 116 -15.22 -1.87 3.39
CA ASP A 116 -13.92 -2.54 3.34
C ASP A 116 -13.62 -3.36 4.59
N VAL A 117 -14.48 -3.28 5.61
CA VAL A 117 -14.32 -4.05 6.83
C VAL A 117 -14.33 -5.55 6.49
N GLY A 118 -13.26 -6.24 6.89
CA GLY A 118 -13.11 -7.68 6.68
C GLY A 118 -12.55 -8.09 5.32
N LYS A 119 -12.49 -7.18 4.33
CA LYS A 119 -11.84 -7.44 3.03
C LYS A 119 -10.32 -7.51 3.19
N LEU A 120 -9.68 -8.32 2.35
CA LEU A 120 -8.22 -8.26 2.22
C LEU A 120 -7.81 -7.03 1.40
N VAL A 121 -6.81 -6.32 1.90
CA VAL A 121 -6.21 -5.15 1.26
C VAL A 121 -4.69 -5.22 1.41
N PHE A 122 -3.98 -4.45 0.60
CA PHE A 122 -2.61 -4.07 0.92
C PHE A 122 -2.65 -3.11 2.11
N VAL A 123 -1.87 -3.43 3.14
CA VAL A 123 -1.64 -2.60 4.31
C VAL A 123 -0.21 -2.08 4.25
N ILE A 124 -0.08 -0.76 4.19
CA ILE A 124 1.20 -0.05 4.21
C ILE A 124 1.33 0.56 5.61
N GLU A 125 2.19 -0.02 6.44
CA GLU A 125 2.46 0.46 7.81
C GLU A 125 3.51 1.56 7.78
N LEU A 126 3.22 2.67 8.45
CA LEU A 126 3.96 3.93 8.36
C LEU A 126 4.49 4.39 9.71
N GLU A 127 5.62 5.09 9.67
CA GLU A 127 6.11 5.95 10.76
C GLU A 127 5.94 7.41 10.35
N ILE A 128 5.15 8.16 11.12
CA ILE A 128 5.02 9.61 10.93
C ILE A 128 6.21 10.27 11.62
N LEU A 129 6.82 11.24 10.93
CA LEU A 129 7.94 12.04 11.42
C LEU A 129 7.46 13.22 12.28
#